data_AF-A0A3D2XN99-F1
#
_entry.id   AF-A0A3D2XN99-F1
#
_cell.length_a   1.000
_cell.length_b   1.000
_cell.length_c   1.000
_cell.angle_alpha   90.00
_cell.angle_beta   90.00
_cell.angle_gamma   90.00
#
_symmetry.space_group_name_H-M   'P 1'
#
loop_
_entity.id
_entity.type
_entity.pdbx_description
1 polymer ?
#
loop_
_entity_poly.entity_id
_entity_poly.type
_entity_poly.pdbx_seq_one_letter_code
_entity_poly.pdbx_strand_id
1 'polypeptide(L)'
;MKRNFLDYLWLFFKGMAMGAADIVPGVSGGTIAFISGIYEELISTLSQFKISLISEFKNKGIKAVWNTVNGNFLLAIFLGIASSILLLSELVTWLLDEEPILIWAFFFGLVLASILYVFKKIERLNAVALIVLLLGVFIAYQITKLEILNSSESYPYLFLSGAIAICAMILPGISGAFILVIMGVYSTVLQAINDKDFLKIATFGFGALVGILYFSKILKWLFAKYKDLTLALLTGFMAGAMVKIWPWKKVLTEHINSKGIPVPLREECVLPYEYEGDPQLFAALTLMLIGFLLIFIFDFISVKTKSLESS
;
A
#
# COMPACT_ATOMS: atom_id res chain seq x y z
N MET A 1 -0.62 26.53 0.89
CA MET A 1 0.00 26.95 -0.39
C MET A 1 -0.94 26.55 -1.51
N LYS A 2 -1.24 27.45 -2.45
CA LYS A 2 -2.03 27.09 -3.64
C LYS A 2 -1.10 26.32 -4.58
N ARG A 3 -1.40 25.05 -4.83
CA ARG A 3 -0.67 24.22 -5.79
C ARG A 3 -0.85 24.74 -7.20
N ASN A 4 0.24 24.72 -7.97
CA ASN A 4 0.21 24.99 -9.40
C ASN A 4 -0.16 23.71 -10.19
N PHE A 5 -0.27 23.82 -11.51
CA PHE A 5 -0.60 22.67 -12.37
C PHE A 5 0.46 21.55 -12.31
N LEU A 6 1.75 21.91 -12.25
CA LEU A 6 2.85 20.94 -12.19
C LEU A 6 2.82 20.12 -10.90
N ASP A 7 2.43 20.73 -9.79
CA ASP A 7 2.25 20.01 -8.52
C ASP A 7 1.18 18.93 -8.63
N TYR A 8 0.05 19.26 -9.27
CA TYR A 8 -1.03 18.30 -9.48
C TYR A 8 -0.65 17.21 -10.49
N LEU A 9 0.12 17.56 -11.51
CA LEU A 9 0.69 16.58 -12.42
C LEU A 9 1.65 15.62 -11.70
N TRP A 10 2.44 16.13 -10.75
CA TRP A 10 3.32 15.28 -9.93
C TRP A 10 2.54 14.41 -8.95
N LEU A 11 1.47 14.92 -8.35
CA LEU A 11 0.54 14.11 -7.54
C LEU A 11 -0.12 13.00 -8.36
N PHE A 12 -0.49 13.29 -9.60
CA PHE A 12 -1.03 12.30 -10.52
C PHE A 12 -0.02 11.17 -10.78
N PHE A 13 1.23 11.49 -11.09
CA PHE A 13 2.28 10.45 -11.27
C PHE A 13 2.57 9.66 -10.00
N LYS A 14 2.53 10.30 -8.82
CA LYS A 14 2.60 9.60 -7.53
C LYS A 14 1.42 8.64 -7.37
N GLY A 15 0.21 9.07 -7.72
CA GLY A 15 -0.98 8.22 -7.77
C GLY A 15 -0.81 7.04 -8.74
N MET A 16 -0.22 7.26 -9.92
CA MET A 16 0.06 6.18 -10.85
C MET A 16 1.03 5.14 -10.26
N ALA A 17 2.10 5.60 -9.61
CA ALA A 17 3.06 4.73 -8.93
C ALA A 17 2.41 3.96 -7.77
N MET A 18 1.50 4.59 -7.01
CA MET A 18 0.71 3.91 -5.99
C MET A 18 -0.16 2.80 -6.60
N GLY A 19 -0.88 3.09 -7.69
CA GLY A 19 -1.71 2.09 -8.37
C GLY A 19 -0.90 0.93 -8.95
N ALA A 20 0.30 1.21 -9.47
CA ALA A 20 1.20 0.17 -10.01
C ALA A 20 1.68 -0.76 -8.89
N ALA A 21 2.00 -0.20 -7.73
CA ALA A 21 2.37 -0.97 -6.55
C ALA A 21 1.21 -1.81 -6.01
N ASP A 22 -0.03 -1.30 -6.02
CA ASP A 22 -1.21 -2.05 -5.55
C ASP A 22 -1.60 -3.22 -6.46
N ILE A 23 -1.16 -3.22 -7.73
CA ILE A 23 -1.31 -4.39 -8.62
C ILE A 23 -0.37 -5.53 -8.17
N VAL A 24 0.78 -5.21 -7.57
CA VAL A 24 1.79 -6.20 -7.17
C VAL A 24 1.49 -6.77 -5.79
N PRO A 25 1.27 -8.08 -5.65
CA PRO A 25 0.97 -8.69 -4.35
C PRO A 25 2.07 -8.41 -3.31
N GLY A 26 1.70 -8.01 -2.09
CA GLY A 26 2.68 -7.77 -1.02
C GLY A 26 3.42 -6.43 -1.11
N VAL A 27 3.23 -5.64 -2.17
CA VAL A 27 3.58 -4.22 -2.20
C VAL A 27 2.30 -3.42 -1.93
N SER A 28 2.40 -2.34 -1.15
CA SER A 28 1.26 -1.46 -0.84
C SER A 28 1.49 -0.08 -1.43
N GLY A 29 0.47 0.50 -2.07
CA GLY A 29 0.44 1.89 -2.50
C GLY A 29 0.68 2.85 -1.33
N GLY A 30 0.35 2.44 -0.09
CA GLY A 30 0.71 3.17 1.13
C GLY A 30 2.23 3.36 1.30
N THR A 31 3.03 2.35 0.93
CA THR A 31 4.51 2.46 0.91
C THR A 31 4.95 3.52 -0.10
N ILE A 32 4.35 3.53 -1.30
CA ILE A 32 4.64 4.53 -2.35
C ILE A 32 4.23 5.95 -1.93
N ALA A 33 3.08 6.08 -1.29
CA ALA A 33 2.63 7.36 -0.72
C ALA A 33 3.62 7.88 0.33
N PHE A 34 4.23 6.98 1.11
CA PHE A 34 5.17 7.34 2.16
C PHE A 34 6.48 7.88 1.60
N ILE A 35 7.13 7.13 0.69
CA ILE A 35 8.38 7.55 0.05
C ILE A 35 8.24 8.85 -0.72
N SER A 36 7.10 9.03 -1.39
CA SER A 36 6.86 10.19 -2.22
C SER A 36 6.44 11.41 -1.40
N GLY A 37 6.38 11.26 -0.06
CA GLY A 37 6.14 12.34 0.89
C GLY A 37 4.69 12.84 0.93
N ILE A 38 3.74 12.11 0.35
CA ILE A 38 2.32 12.49 0.31
C ILE A 38 1.49 11.73 1.36
N TYR A 39 2.07 10.76 2.05
CA TYR A 39 1.34 9.91 3.00
C TYR A 39 0.69 10.68 4.14
N GLU A 40 1.42 11.54 4.86
CA GLU A 40 0.85 12.32 5.96
C GLU A 40 -0.28 13.24 5.48
N GLU A 41 -0.14 13.83 4.29
CA GLU A 41 -1.19 14.63 3.67
C GLU A 41 -2.40 13.78 3.29
N LEU A 42 -2.19 12.57 2.75
CA LEU A 42 -3.24 11.61 2.45
C LEU A 42 -4.02 11.24 3.71
N ILE A 43 -3.34 10.84 4.79
CA ILE A 43 -3.99 10.53 6.07
C ILE A 43 -4.73 11.74 6.63
N SER A 44 -4.10 12.92 6.61
CA SER A 44 -4.74 14.15 7.09
C SER A 44 -5.98 14.50 6.27
N THR A 45 -5.93 14.31 4.96
CA THR A 45 -7.04 14.54 4.03
C THR A 45 -8.17 13.54 4.27
N LEU A 46 -7.87 12.25 4.36
CA LEU A 46 -8.85 11.20 4.65
C LEU A 46 -9.50 11.38 6.03
N SER A 47 -8.77 11.91 7.01
CA SER A 47 -9.32 12.21 8.35
C SER A 47 -10.37 13.33 8.36
N GLN A 48 -10.49 14.12 7.27
CA GLN A 48 -11.50 15.18 7.15
C GLN A 48 -12.88 14.64 6.78
N PHE A 49 -12.97 13.41 6.28
CA PHE A 49 -14.26 12.78 6.07
C PHE A 49 -14.91 12.53 7.44
N LYS A 50 -15.96 13.29 7.72
CA LYS A 50 -16.69 13.30 8.99
C LYS A 50 -18.17 13.47 8.69
N ILE A 51 -19.01 13.03 9.62
CA ILE A 51 -20.47 13.23 9.53
C ILE A 51 -20.83 14.73 9.40
N SER A 52 -20.00 15.63 9.94
CA SER A 52 -20.15 17.08 9.79
C SER A 52 -20.06 17.59 8.34
N LEU A 53 -19.51 16.81 7.41
CA LEU A 53 -19.54 17.18 5.98
C LEU A 53 -20.96 17.17 5.41
N ILE A 54 -21.87 16.37 5.98
CA ILE A 54 -23.27 16.35 5.56
C ILE A 54 -23.94 17.69 5.86
N SER A 55 -23.69 18.26 7.05
CA SER A 55 -24.21 19.59 7.38
C SER A 55 -23.49 20.70 6.61
N GLU A 56 -22.18 20.58 6.38
CA GLU A 56 -21.43 21.53 5.56
C GLU A 56 -21.91 21.54 4.10
N PHE A 57 -22.22 20.38 3.53
CA PHE A 57 -22.82 20.27 2.20
C PHE A 57 -24.16 21.00 2.13
N LYS A 58 -25.05 20.76 3.10
CA LYS A 58 -26.37 21.39 3.15
C LYS A 58 -26.30 22.91 3.32
N ASN A 59 -25.34 23.40 4.11
CA ASN A 59 -25.27 24.82 4.47
C ASN A 59 -24.42 25.67 3.52
N LYS A 60 -23.35 25.11 2.96
CA LYS A 60 -22.32 25.84 2.20
C LYS A 60 -22.07 25.29 0.79
N GLY A 61 -22.75 24.20 0.41
CA GLY A 61 -22.67 23.59 -0.90
C GLY A 61 -21.41 22.76 -1.16
N ILE A 62 -21.35 22.17 -2.36
CA ILE A 62 -20.32 21.19 -2.75
C ILE A 62 -18.91 21.77 -2.77
N LYS A 63 -18.75 23.05 -3.13
CA LYS A 63 -17.45 23.73 -3.20
C LYS A 63 -16.79 23.84 -1.83
N ALA A 64 -17.58 24.06 -0.77
CA ALA A 64 -17.06 24.12 0.59
C ALA A 64 -16.55 22.74 1.04
N VAL A 65 -17.35 21.69 0.83
CA VAL A 65 -16.96 20.30 1.12
C VAL A 65 -15.69 19.93 0.37
N TRP A 66 -15.62 20.23 -0.94
CA TRP A 66 -14.47 19.95 -1.78
C TRP A 66 -13.18 20.59 -1.22
N ASN A 67 -13.27 21.82 -0.73
CA ASN A 67 -12.14 22.48 -0.09
C ASN A 67 -11.79 21.86 1.27
N THR A 68 -12.79 21.53 2.10
CA THR A 68 -12.59 20.90 3.42
C THR A 68 -11.87 19.55 3.29
N VAL A 69 -12.21 18.74 2.28
CA VAL A 69 -11.61 17.42 2.05
C VAL A 69 -10.40 17.45 1.13
N ASN A 70 -9.84 18.62 0.80
CA ASN A 70 -8.72 18.75 -0.14
C ASN A 70 -8.99 17.98 -1.46
N GLY A 71 -10.16 18.18 -2.04
CA GLY A 71 -10.67 17.38 -3.16
C GLY A 71 -9.78 17.37 -4.39
N ASN A 72 -9.06 18.46 -4.69
CA ASN A 72 -8.10 18.50 -5.79
C ASN A 72 -6.94 17.51 -5.60
N PHE A 73 -6.45 17.36 -4.37
CA PHE A 73 -5.39 16.39 -4.06
C PHE A 73 -5.90 14.96 -4.23
N LEU A 74 -7.08 14.65 -3.69
CA LEU A 74 -7.70 13.33 -3.84
C LEU A 74 -7.97 13.02 -5.30
N LEU A 75 -8.52 13.98 -6.06
CA LEU A 75 -8.81 13.79 -7.47
C LEU A 75 -7.54 13.47 -8.26
N ALA A 76 -6.45 14.21 -8.05
CA ALA A 76 -5.18 13.95 -8.74
C ALA A 76 -4.64 12.54 -8.43
N ILE A 77 -4.62 12.15 -7.16
CA ILE A 77 -4.14 10.82 -6.75
C ILE A 77 -5.04 9.71 -7.30
N PHE A 78 -6.36 9.81 -7.12
CA PHE A 78 -7.29 8.78 -7.58
C PHE A 78 -7.32 8.65 -9.09
N LEU A 79 -7.21 9.76 -9.85
CA LEU A 79 -7.04 9.70 -11.29
C LEU A 79 -5.73 8.99 -11.67
N GLY A 80 -4.64 9.24 -10.93
CA GLY A 80 -3.38 8.53 -11.13
C GLY A 80 -3.52 7.03 -10.88
N ILE A 81 -4.09 6.64 -9.74
CA ILE A 81 -4.32 5.23 -9.38
C ILE A 81 -5.20 4.55 -10.44
N ALA A 82 -6.32 5.16 -10.80
CA ALA A 82 -7.23 4.62 -11.81
C ALA A 82 -6.56 4.48 -13.18
N SER A 83 -5.80 5.49 -13.61
CA SER A 83 -5.06 5.42 -14.88
C SER A 83 -4.01 4.31 -14.85
N SER A 84 -3.33 4.11 -13.73
CA SER A 84 -2.36 3.02 -13.58
C SER A 84 -3.02 1.64 -13.63
N ILE A 85 -4.14 1.45 -12.94
CA ILE A 85 -4.90 0.19 -13.02
C ILE A 85 -5.35 -0.08 -14.46
N LEU A 86 -5.83 0.92 -15.19
CA LEU A 86 -6.30 0.73 -16.56
C LEU A 86 -5.17 0.50 -17.58
N LEU A 87 -4.01 1.15 -17.40
CA LEU A 87 -2.94 1.16 -18.39
C LEU A 87 -1.81 0.15 -18.09
N LEU A 88 -1.55 -0.12 -16.81
CA LEU A 88 -0.39 -0.91 -16.37
C LEU A 88 -0.76 -2.28 -15.80
N SER A 89 -2.03 -2.57 -15.50
CA SER A 89 -2.41 -3.86 -14.90
C SER A 89 -1.99 -5.04 -15.77
N GLU A 90 -2.28 -5.02 -17.07
CA GLU A 90 -1.90 -6.10 -17.99
C GLU A 90 -0.37 -6.28 -18.05
N LEU A 91 0.38 -5.19 -18.15
CA LEU A 91 1.84 -5.23 -18.20
C LEU A 91 2.44 -5.78 -16.90
N VAL A 92 1.97 -5.32 -15.75
CA VAL A 92 2.46 -5.75 -14.45
C VAL A 92 2.10 -7.21 -14.18
N THR A 93 0.88 -7.64 -14.54
CA THR A 93 0.48 -9.05 -14.44
C THR A 93 1.32 -9.93 -15.36
N TRP A 94 1.53 -9.50 -16.61
CA TRP A 94 2.41 -10.22 -17.54
C TRP A 94 3.84 -10.35 -17.01
N LEU A 95 4.40 -9.29 -16.44
CA LEU A 95 5.73 -9.34 -15.80
C LEU A 95 5.78 -10.23 -14.55
N LEU A 96 4.69 -10.32 -13.78
CA LEU A 96 4.61 -11.24 -12.63
C LEU A 96 4.58 -12.70 -13.07
N ASP A 97 3.97 -12.99 -14.21
CA ASP A 97 3.84 -14.34 -14.74
C ASP A 97 5.11 -14.79 -15.48
N GLU A 98 5.66 -13.94 -16.36
CA GLU A 98 6.81 -14.29 -17.22
C GLU A 98 8.17 -13.93 -16.60
N GLU A 99 8.26 -12.85 -15.82
CA GLU A 99 9.53 -12.33 -15.26
C GLU A 99 9.46 -12.03 -13.75
N PRO A 100 9.00 -12.99 -12.91
CA PRO A 100 8.76 -12.77 -11.48
C PRO A 100 10.01 -12.29 -10.75
N ILE A 101 11.18 -12.88 -11.01
CA ILE A 101 12.43 -12.51 -10.34
C ILE A 101 12.74 -11.02 -10.54
N LEU A 102 12.60 -10.54 -11.78
CA LEU A 102 12.93 -9.17 -12.15
C LEU A 102 12.00 -8.16 -11.50
N ILE A 103 10.68 -8.41 -11.55
CA ILE A 103 9.71 -7.50 -10.95
C ILE A 103 9.82 -7.49 -9.41
N TRP A 104 9.99 -8.66 -8.77
CA TRP A 104 10.23 -8.73 -7.33
C TRP A 104 11.51 -8.02 -6.94
N ALA A 105 12.60 -8.18 -7.70
CA ALA A 105 13.86 -7.50 -7.42
C ALA A 105 13.72 -5.98 -7.48
N PHE A 106 13.03 -5.45 -8.49
CA PHE A 106 12.73 -4.03 -8.60
C PHE A 106 11.99 -3.50 -7.36
N PHE A 107 10.89 -4.14 -6.97
CA PHE A 107 10.11 -3.72 -5.80
C PHE A 107 10.85 -3.94 -4.47
N PHE A 108 11.66 -4.99 -4.37
CA PHE A 108 12.52 -5.23 -3.21
C PHE A 108 13.49 -4.07 -3.00
N GLY A 109 14.16 -3.63 -4.06
CA GLY A 109 15.05 -2.46 -4.01
C GLY A 109 14.32 -1.18 -3.59
N LEU A 110 13.13 -0.96 -4.17
CA LEU A 110 12.27 0.19 -3.87
C LEU A 110 11.85 0.21 -2.39
N VAL A 111 11.37 -0.92 -1.85
CA VAL A 111 10.95 -1.04 -0.45
C VAL A 111 12.15 -0.96 0.49
N LEU A 112 13.31 -1.53 0.12
CA LEU A 112 14.54 -1.41 0.90
C LEU A 112 14.98 0.05 1.04
N ALA A 113 15.01 0.81 -0.05
CA ALA A 113 15.29 2.25 0.00
C ALA A 113 14.25 2.99 0.84
N SER A 114 12.97 2.61 0.73
CA SER A 114 11.91 3.16 1.57
C SER A 114 12.19 2.93 3.05
N ILE A 115 12.58 1.73 3.48
CA ILE A 115 12.89 1.41 4.88
C ILE A 115 14.00 2.32 5.39
N LEU A 116 15.10 2.45 4.64
CA LEU A 116 16.22 3.31 5.03
C LEU A 116 15.79 4.79 5.13
N TYR A 117 14.96 5.26 4.20
CA TYR A 117 14.45 6.61 4.20
C TYR A 117 13.54 6.91 5.39
N VAL A 118 12.59 6.02 5.70
CA VAL A 118 11.67 6.19 6.84
C VAL A 118 12.43 6.07 8.16
N PHE A 119 13.34 5.11 8.28
CA PHE A 119 14.17 4.92 9.47
C PHE A 119 14.97 6.18 9.80
N LYS A 120 15.54 6.85 8.79
CA LYS A 120 16.28 8.12 8.97
C LYS A 120 15.41 9.29 9.44
N LYS A 121 14.08 9.22 9.31
CA LYS A 121 13.16 10.26 9.82
C LYS A 121 12.84 10.12 11.30
N ILE A 122 13.27 9.03 11.94
CA ILE A 122 13.12 8.83 13.38
C ILE A 122 14.14 9.73 14.08
N GLU A 123 13.68 10.74 14.81
CA GLU A 123 14.56 11.72 15.45
C GLU A 123 15.22 11.15 16.71
N ARG A 124 14.49 10.31 17.47
CA ARG A 124 14.99 9.70 18.71
C ARG A 124 14.79 8.18 18.71
N LEU A 125 15.85 7.45 18.37
CA LEU A 125 15.87 5.99 18.44
C LEU A 125 16.24 5.50 19.85
N ASN A 126 15.29 5.59 20.79
CA ASN A 126 15.45 5.04 22.14
C ASN A 126 15.08 3.55 22.19
N ALA A 127 15.30 2.90 23.34
CA ALA A 127 15.00 1.47 23.51
C ALA A 127 13.54 1.12 23.20
N VAL A 128 12.60 2.01 23.53
CA VAL A 128 11.17 1.83 23.25
C VAL A 128 10.92 1.84 21.73
N ALA A 129 11.50 2.79 21.00
CA ALA A 129 11.38 2.86 19.54
C ALA A 129 11.97 1.62 18.87
N LEU A 130 13.10 1.11 19.37
CA LEU A 130 13.69 -0.13 18.86
C LEU A 130 12.77 -1.34 19.11
N ILE A 131 12.19 -1.47 20.31
CA ILE A 131 11.22 -2.53 20.62
C ILE A 131 10.00 -2.44 19.70
N VAL A 132 9.46 -1.24 19.48
CA VAL A 132 8.31 -1.02 18.60
C VAL A 132 8.64 -1.38 17.14
N LEU A 133 9.84 -1.05 16.66
CA LEU A 133 10.30 -1.45 15.33
C LEU A 133 10.38 -2.97 15.21
N LEU A 134 11.03 -3.64 16.16
CA LEU A 134 11.16 -5.10 16.15
C LEU A 134 9.79 -5.79 16.26
N LEU A 135 8.87 -5.23 17.04
CA LEU A 135 7.49 -5.69 17.10
C LEU A 135 6.79 -5.54 15.75
N GLY A 136 6.99 -4.42 15.05
CA GLY A 136 6.49 -4.22 13.69
C GLY A 136 7.03 -5.28 12.72
N VAL A 137 8.34 -5.53 12.72
CA VAL A 137 8.97 -6.59 11.91
C VAL A 137 8.32 -7.93 12.20
N PHE A 138 8.21 -8.29 13.48
CA PHE A 138 7.64 -9.55 13.90
C PHE A 138 6.18 -9.70 13.46
N ILE A 139 5.34 -8.69 13.70
CA ILE A 139 3.92 -8.73 13.31
C ILE A 139 3.76 -8.87 11.79
N ALA A 140 4.45 -8.03 11.00
CA ALA A 140 4.34 -8.10 9.55
C ALA A 140 4.86 -9.43 9.01
N TYR A 141 5.98 -9.93 9.53
CA TYR A 141 6.49 -11.25 9.17
C TYR A 141 5.48 -12.36 9.48
N GLN A 142 4.84 -12.35 10.65
CA GLN A 142 3.82 -13.35 10.99
C GLN A 142 2.60 -13.26 10.07
N ILE A 143 2.17 -12.04 9.70
CA ILE A 143 1.08 -11.85 8.73
C ILE A 143 1.39 -12.56 7.40
N THR A 144 2.65 -12.54 6.93
CA THR A 144 3.03 -13.24 5.68
C THR A 144 2.92 -14.76 5.73
N LYS A 145 2.84 -15.34 6.94
CA LYS A 145 2.75 -16.79 7.17
C LYS A 145 1.36 -17.29 7.52
N LEU A 146 0.40 -16.39 7.71
CA LEU A 146 -0.96 -16.77 8.08
C LEU A 146 -1.59 -17.61 6.97
N GLU A 147 -2.21 -18.71 7.38
CA GLU A 147 -2.98 -19.57 6.48
C GLU A 147 -4.33 -18.93 6.16
N ILE A 148 -4.89 -19.31 5.00
CA ILE A 148 -6.22 -18.84 4.59
C ILE A 148 -7.25 -19.37 5.59
N LEU A 149 -7.97 -18.45 6.22
CA LEU A 149 -9.09 -18.79 7.09
C LEU A 149 -10.24 -19.34 6.24
N ASN A 150 -10.92 -20.36 6.77
CA ASN A 150 -12.17 -20.82 6.18
C ASN A 150 -13.17 -19.67 6.18
N SER A 151 -13.62 -19.29 4.99
CA SER A 151 -14.46 -18.12 4.76
C SER A 151 -15.85 -18.31 5.38
N SER A 152 -16.34 -17.29 6.08
CA SER A 152 -17.76 -17.14 6.37
C SER A 152 -18.35 -16.16 5.35
N GLU A 153 -19.38 -16.55 4.61
CA GLU A 153 -20.12 -15.62 3.72
C GLU A 153 -21.07 -14.67 4.49
N SER A 154 -20.99 -14.62 5.82
CA SER A 154 -21.87 -13.76 6.61
C SER A 154 -21.60 -12.27 6.37
N TYR A 155 -22.67 -11.48 6.26
CA TYR A 155 -22.57 -10.02 6.10
C TYR A 155 -21.74 -9.32 7.19
N PRO A 156 -21.82 -9.68 8.49
CA PRO A 156 -20.96 -9.09 9.51
C PRO A 156 -19.47 -9.39 9.27
N TYR A 157 -19.13 -10.59 8.81
CA TYR A 157 -17.75 -10.95 8.49
C TYR A 157 -17.26 -10.17 7.26
N LEU A 158 -18.09 -10.02 6.23
CA LEU A 158 -17.76 -9.24 5.04
C LEU A 158 -17.55 -7.75 5.38
N PHE A 159 -18.38 -7.18 6.24
CA PHE A 159 -18.23 -5.82 6.77
C PHE A 159 -16.90 -5.65 7.53
N LEU A 160 -16.59 -6.55 8.48
CA LEU A 160 -15.35 -6.50 9.24
C LEU A 160 -14.12 -6.67 8.34
N SER A 161 -14.21 -7.55 7.34
CA SER A 161 -13.13 -7.77 6.38
C SER A 161 -12.84 -6.52 5.56
N GLY A 162 -13.88 -5.83 5.08
CA GLY A 162 -13.71 -4.54 4.41
C GLY A 162 -13.06 -3.49 5.31
N ALA A 163 -13.47 -3.41 6.58
CA ALA A 163 -12.91 -2.49 7.56
C ALA A 163 -11.42 -2.77 7.86
N ILE A 164 -11.03 -4.04 8.00
CA ILE A 164 -9.64 -4.41 8.29
C ILE A 164 -8.77 -4.24 7.04
N ALA A 165 -9.25 -4.69 5.88
CA ALA A 165 -8.49 -4.65 4.63
C ALA A 165 -8.13 -3.22 4.20
N ILE A 166 -9.05 -2.26 4.35
CA ILE A 166 -8.74 -0.86 4.01
C ILE A 166 -7.74 -0.22 4.98
N CYS A 167 -7.76 -0.62 6.27
CA CYS A 167 -6.78 -0.16 7.25
C CYS A 167 -5.39 -0.70 6.90
N ALA A 168 -5.31 -1.97 6.51
CA ALA A 168 -4.10 -2.59 6.01
C ALA A 168 -3.61 -1.92 4.72
N MET A 169 -4.50 -1.64 3.77
CA MET A 169 -4.15 -1.00 2.49
C MET A 169 -3.51 0.38 2.67
N ILE A 170 -3.91 1.12 3.71
CA ILE A 170 -3.26 2.38 4.05
C ILE A 170 -1.87 2.18 4.64
N LEU A 171 -1.68 1.18 5.49
CA LEU A 171 -0.42 1.00 6.21
C LEU A 171 0.72 0.62 5.24
N PRO A 172 1.84 1.38 5.24
CA PRO A 172 3.05 0.99 4.54
C PRO A 172 3.51 -0.41 4.96
N GLY A 173 3.85 -1.23 3.97
CA GLY A 173 4.33 -2.60 4.18
C GLY A 173 3.24 -3.65 4.40
N ILE A 174 1.95 -3.31 4.43
CA ILE A 174 0.87 -4.31 4.53
C ILE A 174 -0.08 -4.15 3.34
N SER A 175 -0.34 -5.24 2.60
CA SER A 175 -1.25 -5.22 1.44
C SER A 175 -2.67 -5.56 1.85
N GLY A 176 -3.63 -4.68 1.58
CA GLY A 176 -5.06 -4.90 1.87
C GLY A 176 -5.65 -6.08 1.10
N ALA A 177 -5.26 -6.27 -0.16
CA ALA A 177 -5.68 -7.42 -0.96
C ALA A 177 -5.17 -8.75 -0.37
N PHE A 178 -3.93 -8.78 0.12
CA PHE A 178 -3.38 -9.95 0.79
C PHE A 178 -4.13 -10.28 2.09
N ILE A 179 -4.51 -9.27 2.88
CA ILE A 179 -5.35 -9.47 4.06
C ILE A 179 -6.72 -10.07 3.68
N LEU A 180 -7.33 -9.65 2.57
CA LEU A 180 -8.60 -10.27 2.11
C LEU A 180 -8.44 -11.73 1.70
N VAL A 181 -7.28 -12.11 1.14
CA VAL A 181 -6.97 -13.50 0.80
C VAL A 181 -6.81 -14.33 2.06
N ILE A 182 -6.06 -13.84 3.07
CA ILE A 182 -5.91 -14.52 4.37
C ILE A 182 -7.26 -14.67 5.06
N MET A 183 -8.13 -13.66 5.00
CA MET A 183 -9.48 -13.72 5.55
C MET A 183 -10.44 -14.60 4.71
N GLY A 184 -10.00 -15.14 3.58
CA GLY A 184 -10.80 -16.01 2.71
C GLY A 184 -11.94 -15.31 1.99
N VAL A 185 -12.04 -13.98 2.03
CA VAL A 185 -13.17 -13.22 1.45
C VAL A 185 -12.88 -12.64 0.07
N TYR A 186 -11.63 -12.72 -0.39
CA TYR A 186 -11.21 -12.11 -1.67
C TYR A 186 -12.04 -12.62 -2.85
N SER A 187 -12.24 -13.94 -2.95
CA SER A 187 -13.07 -14.56 -3.98
C SER A 187 -14.54 -14.14 -3.86
N THR A 188 -15.09 -14.08 -2.65
CA THR A 188 -16.47 -13.62 -2.39
C THR A 188 -16.68 -12.18 -2.86
N VAL A 189 -15.72 -11.28 -2.62
CA VAL A 189 -15.80 -9.88 -3.09
C VAL A 189 -15.74 -9.81 -4.62
N LEU A 190 -14.85 -10.58 -5.26
CA LEU A 190 -14.78 -10.63 -6.72
C LEU A 190 -16.06 -11.19 -7.36
N GLN A 191 -16.61 -12.27 -6.81
CA GLN A 191 -17.88 -12.85 -7.26
C GLN A 191 -19.01 -11.85 -7.10
N ALA A 192 -19.11 -11.16 -5.96
CA ALA A 192 -20.12 -10.13 -5.74
C ALA A 192 -20.05 -9.02 -6.79
N ILE A 193 -18.84 -8.59 -7.19
CA ILE A 193 -18.66 -7.60 -8.27
C ILE A 193 -19.14 -8.15 -9.62
N ASN A 194 -18.73 -9.37 -9.97
CA ASN A 194 -19.09 -10.00 -11.24
C ASN A 194 -20.60 -10.25 -11.37
N ASP A 195 -21.21 -10.75 -10.30
CA ASP A 195 -22.64 -11.06 -10.22
C ASP A 195 -23.49 -9.80 -9.96
N LYS A 196 -22.84 -8.64 -9.77
CA LYS A 196 -23.47 -7.37 -9.40
C LYS A 196 -24.34 -7.50 -8.15
N ASP A 197 -23.88 -8.28 -7.17
CA ASP A 197 -24.49 -8.38 -5.84
C ASP A 197 -24.24 -7.08 -5.06
N PHE A 198 -25.10 -6.09 -5.31
CA PHE A 198 -25.00 -4.77 -4.71
C PHE A 198 -25.08 -4.82 -3.17
N LEU A 199 -25.72 -5.83 -2.58
CA LEU A 199 -25.83 -5.92 -1.12
C LEU A 199 -24.50 -6.35 -0.50
N LYS A 200 -23.83 -7.36 -1.06
CA LYS A 200 -22.48 -7.76 -0.63
C LYS A 200 -21.47 -6.64 -0.89
N ILE A 201 -21.50 -6.02 -2.08
CA ILE A 201 -20.63 -4.87 -2.41
C ILE A 201 -20.86 -3.71 -1.45
N ALA A 202 -22.11 -3.33 -1.17
CA ALA A 202 -22.43 -2.25 -0.26
C ALA A 202 -22.02 -2.56 1.18
N THR A 203 -22.20 -3.80 1.63
CA THR A 203 -21.79 -4.26 2.97
C THR A 203 -20.27 -4.17 3.14
N PHE A 204 -19.51 -4.71 2.18
CA PHE A 204 -18.06 -4.61 2.15
C PHE A 204 -17.58 -3.16 2.10
N GLY A 205 -18.14 -2.37 1.16
CA GLY A 205 -17.81 -0.97 0.96
C GLY A 205 -18.13 -0.12 2.18
N PHE A 206 -19.25 -0.38 2.87
CA PHE A 206 -19.59 0.30 4.12
C PHE A 206 -18.60 -0.06 5.24
N GLY A 207 -18.16 -1.31 5.33
CA GLY A 207 -17.07 -1.73 6.20
C GLY A 207 -15.78 -0.95 5.94
N ALA A 208 -15.35 -0.89 4.67
CA ALA A 208 -14.18 -0.12 4.27
C ALA A 208 -14.34 1.38 4.58
N LEU A 209 -15.51 1.97 4.33
CA LEU A 209 -15.78 3.36 4.69
C LEU A 209 -15.69 3.57 6.21
N VAL A 210 -16.26 2.70 7.03
CA VAL A 210 -16.12 2.82 8.48
C VAL A 210 -14.65 2.69 8.89
N GLY A 211 -13.96 1.62 8.44
CA GLY A 211 -12.55 1.37 8.75
C GLY A 211 -11.66 2.57 8.46
N ILE A 212 -11.76 3.14 7.24
CA ILE A 212 -10.90 4.25 6.82
C ILE A 212 -11.12 5.53 7.63
N LEU A 213 -12.37 5.81 8.02
CA LEU A 213 -12.74 7.03 8.75
C LEU A 213 -12.24 7.01 10.19
N TYR A 214 -12.30 5.86 10.86
CA TYR A 214 -11.78 5.72 12.23
C TYR A 214 -10.26 5.60 12.22
N PHE A 215 -9.71 4.79 11.32
CA PHE A 215 -8.28 4.50 11.30
C PHE A 215 -7.43 5.69 10.85
N SER A 216 -7.86 6.46 9.85
CA SER A 216 -7.15 7.69 9.44
C SER A 216 -7.05 8.72 10.57
N LYS A 217 -8.04 8.80 11.47
CA LYS A 217 -7.98 9.67 12.65
C LYS A 217 -6.98 9.16 13.68
N ILE A 218 -6.96 7.86 13.93
CA ILE A 218 -6.00 7.22 14.84
C ILE A 218 -4.57 7.45 14.32
N LEU A 219 -4.32 7.18 13.03
CA LEU A 219 -3.01 7.41 12.42
C LEU A 219 -2.60 8.88 12.47
N LYS A 220 -3.50 9.81 12.13
CA LYS A 220 -3.22 11.25 12.26
C LYS A 220 -2.82 11.64 13.67
N TRP A 221 -3.53 11.12 14.67
CA TRP A 221 -3.20 11.36 16.07
C TRP A 221 -1.85 10.75 16.48
N LEU A 222 -1.54 9.54 16.01
CA LEU A 222 -0.26 8.87 16.21
C LEU A 222 0.90 9.67 15.60
N PHE A 223 0.78 10.18 14.37
CA PHE A 223 1.79 11.06 13.78
C PHE A 223 1.96 12.37 14.55
N ALA A 224 0.88 12.95 15.07
CA ALA A 224 0.94 14.21 15.80
C ALA A 224 1.57 14.06 17.20
N LYS A 225 1.32 12.94 17.89
CA LYS A 225 1.71 12.77 19.31
C LYS A 225 2.88 11.79 19.53
N TYR A 226 3.02 10.78 18.67
CA TYR A 226 3.98 9.68 18.80
C TYR A 226 4.72 9.44 17.47
N LYS A 227 5.15 10.51 16.81
CA LYS A 227 5.80 10.49 15.48
C LYS A 227 6.89 9.43 15.38
N ASP A 228 7.91 9.48 16.25
CA ASP A 228 9.05 8.55 16.21
C ASP A 228 8.64 7.08 16.38
N LEU A 229 7.71 6.79 17.30
CA LEU A 229 7.20 5.43 17.50
C LEU A 229 6.37 4.95 16.31
N THR A 230 5.60 5.84 15.69
CA THR A 230 4.82 5.54 14.49
C THR A 230 5.76 5.22 13.32
N LEU A 231 6.78 6.04 13.10
CA LEU A 231 7.81 5.80 12.09
C LEU A 231 8.57 4.51 12.34
N ALA A 232 8.92 4.21 13.60
CA ALA A 232 9.56 2.95 13.98
C ALA A 232 8.68 1.74 13.66
N LEU A 233 7.38 1.78 14.01
CA LEU A 233 6.44 0.71 13.72
C LEU A 233 6.27 0.50 12.21
N LEU A 234 6.09 1.57 11.44
CA LEU A 234 5.93 1.50 9.99
C LEU A 234 7.19 0.98 9.29
N THR A 235 8.37 1.42 9.75
CA THR A 235 9.66 0.88 9.29
C THR A 235 9.73 -0.61 9.56
N GLY A 236 9.30 -1.05 10.75
CA GLY A 236 9.20 -2.45 11.11
C GLY A 236 8.25 -3.24 10.20
N PHE A 237 7.05 -2.73 9.93
CA PHE A 237 6.10 -3.39 9.02
C PHE A 237 6.67 -3.57 7.61
N MET A 238 7.31 -2.53 7.08
CA MET A 238 7.94 -2.59 5.76
C MET A 238 9.09 -3.59 5.72
N ALA A 239 9.93 -3.62 6.76
CA ALA A 239 11.03 -4.58 6.88
C ALA A 239 10.55 -6.03 7.03
N GLY A 240 9.52 -6.28 7.85
CA GLY A 240 8.94 -7.61 8.00
C GLY A 240 8.27 -8.13 6.72
N ALA A 241 7.69 -7.22 5.92
CA ALA A 241 7.06 -7.55 4.65
C ALA A 241 8.05 -7.82 3.51
N MET A 242 9.34 -7.49 3.67
CA MET A 242 10.38 -7.74 2.64
C MET A 242 10.46 -9.21 2.23
N VAL A 243 10.16 -10.13 3.15
CA VAL A 243 10.11 -11.57 2.89
C VAL A 243 9.11 -11.90 1.78
N LYS A 244 7.98 -11.19 1.71
CA LYS A 244 6.96 -11.44 0.68
C LYS A 244 7.36 -10.95 -0.70
N ILE A 245 8.33 -10.04 -0.81
CA ILE A 245 8.78 -9.47 -2.08
C ILE A 245 10.20 -9.89 -2.44
N TRP A 246 10.74 -10.90 -1.74
CA TRP A 246 12.05 -11.47 -2.04
C TRP A 246 12.06 -12.11 -3.45
N PRO A 247 13.08 -11.89 -4.30
CA PRO A 247 13.02 -12.35 -5.69
C PRO A 247 13.10 -13.87 -5.88
N TRP A 248 13.86 -14.54 -5.01
CA TRP A 248 14.16 -15.96 -5.14
C TRP A 248 13.37 -16.77 -4.13
N LYS A 249 12.28 -17.37 -4.58
CA LYS A 249 11.41 -18.17 -3.72
C LYS A 249 11.14 -19.54 -4.31
N LYS A 250 11.05 -20.53 -3.44
CA LYS A 250 10.56 -21.87 -3.78
C LYS A 250 9.10 -21.99 -3.39
N VAL A 251 8.25 -22.39 -4.34
CA VAL A 251 6.83 -22.63 -4.08
C VAL A 251 6.70 -23.97 -3.34
N LEU A 252 6.20 -23.93 -2.11
CA LEU A 252 5.98 -25.12 -1.28
C LEU A 252 4.58 -25.69 -1.48
N THR A 253 3.57 -24.81 -1.56
CA THR A 253 2.19 -25.19 -1.81
C THR A 253 1.52 -24.19 -2.74
N GLU A 254 0.59 -24.68 -3.54
CA GLU A 254 -0.22 -23.89 -4.47
C GLU A 254 -1.69 -23.91 -4.04
N HIS A 255 -2.43 -22.89 -4.41
CA HIS A 255 -3.89 -22.90 -4.39
C HIS A 255 -4.42 -22.52 -5.77
N ILE A 256 -5.63 -22.96 -6.09
CA ILE A 256 -6.26 -22.61 -7.36
C ILE A 256 -7.01 -21.29 -7.16
N ASN A 257 -6.69 -20.28 -7.96
CA ASN A 257 -7.39 -18.99 -7.92
C ASN A 257 -8.78 -19.09 -8.58
N SER A 258 -9.54 -17.98 -8.53
CA SER A 258 -10.88 -17.89 -9.13
C SER A 258 -10.94 -18.13 -10.65
N LYS A 259 -9.80 -18.14 -11.35
CA LYS A 259 -9.68 -18.43 -12.79
C LYS A 259 -9.22 -19.86 -13.08
N GLY A 260 -9.07 -20.72 -12.06
CA GLY A 260 -8.59 -22.09 -12.24
C GLY A 260 -7.07 -22.22 -12.39
N ILE A 261 -6.31 -21.14 -12.12
CA ILE A 261 -4.85 -21.11 -12.29
C ILE A 261 -4.19 -21.40 -10.93
N PRO A 262 -3.20 -22.31 -10.87
CA PRO A 262 -2.42 -22.52 -9.66
C PRO A 262 -1.59 -21.27 -9.35
N VAL A 263 -1.70 -20.79 -8.12
CA VAL A 263 -0.96 -19.63 -7.61
C VAL A 263 -0.27 -19.99 -6.30
N PRO A 264 0.97 -19.51 -6.07
CA PRO A 264 1.72 -19.83 -4.86
C PRO A 264 0.95 -19.43 -3.59
N LEU A 265 0.75 -20.39 -2.69
CA LEU A 265 0.15 -20.16 -1.38
C LEU A 265 1.24 -20.00 -0.31
N ARG A 266 2.16 -20.96 -0.24
CA ARG A 266 3.34 -20.89 0.63
C ARG A 266 4.59 -20.89 -0.19
N GLU A 267 5.46 -19.95 0.14
CA GLU A 267 6.73 -19.74 -0.50
C GLU A 267 7.82 -19.72 0.57
N GLU A 268 8.95 -20.33 0.28
CA GLU A 268 10.15 -20.24 1.10
C GLU A 268 11.18 -19.37 0.40
N CYS A 269 11.77 -18.41 1.13
CA CYS A 269 12.86 -17.60 0.60
C CYS A 269 14.11 -18.46 0.52
N VAL A 270 14.69 -18.56 -0.67
CA VAL A 270 15.96 -19.25 -0.91
C VAL A 270 17.01 -18.25 -1.36
N LEU A 271 18.28 -18.62 -1.24
CA LEU A 271 19.35 -17.81 -1.81
C LEU A 271 19.42 -18.01 -3.33
N PRO A 272 20.00 -17.06 -4.10
CA PRO A 272 20.07 -17.17 -5.56
C PRO A 272 20.72 -18.47 -6.06
N TYR A 273 21.67 -19.02 -5.30
CA TYR A 273 22.35 -20.27 -5.66
C TYR A 273 21.50 -21.53 -5.39
N GLU A 274 20.46 -21.41 -4.56
CA GLU A 274 19.49 -22.47 -4.22
C GLU A 274 18.22 -22.38 -5.08
N TYR A 275 18.12 -21.38 -5.96
CA TYR A 275 16.95 -21.17 -6.80
C TYR A 275 16.84 -22.26 -7.87
N GLU A 276 15.67 -22.87 -7.98
CA GLU A 276 15.38 -23.89 -8.99
C GLU A 276 15.12 -23.20 -10.35
N GLY A 277 16.18 -23.01 -11.13
CA GLY A 277 16.12 -22.37 -12.45
C GLY A 277 17.29 -21.42 -12.69
N ASP A 278 17.19 -20.54 -13.69
CA ASP A 278 18.11 -19.41 -13.84
C ASP A 278 17.75 -18.34 -12.80
N PRO A 279 18.62 -18.04 -11.81
CA PRO A 279 18.35 -16.99 -10.82
C PRO A 279 18.38 -15.58 -11.41
N GLN A 280 18.77 -15.41 -12.69
CA GLN A 280 18.88 -14.11 -13.37
C GLN A 280 19.66 -13.07 -12.53
N LEU A 281 20.70 -13.52 -11.81
CA LEU A 281 21.30 -12.79 -10.71
C LEU A 281 21.71 -11.35 -11.06
N PHE A 282 22.40 -11.17 -12.19
CA PHE A 282 22.87 -9.85 -12.61
C PHE A 282 21.72 -8.90 -12.95
N ALA A 283 20.71 -9.38 -13.68
CA ALA A 283 19.54 -8.59 -14.05
C ALA A 283 18.71 -8.22 -12.81
N ALA A 284 18.50 -9.18 -11.91
CA ALA A 284 17.82 -8.98 -10.64
C ALA A 284 18.53 -7.92 -9.78
N LEU A 285 19.85 -8.02 -9.58
CA LEU A 285 20.61 -7.03 -8.82
C LEU A 285 20.58 -5.64 -9.48
N THR A 286 20.61 -5.58 -10.81
CA THR A 286 20.50 -4.33 -11.56
C THR A 286 19.14 -3.67 -11.33
N LEU A 287 18.04 -4.42 -11.47
CA LEU A 287 16.70 -3.89 -11.24
C LEU A 287 16.45 -3.53 -9.77
N MET A 288 17.01 -4.30 -8.84
CA MET A 288 16.99 -3.96 -7.42
C MET A 288 17.70 -2.63 -7.15
N LEU A 289 18.88 -2.42 -7.75
CA LEU A 289 19.58 -1.15 -7.65
C LEU A 289 18.80 0.00 -8.30
N ILE A 290 18.18 -0.23 -9.47
CA ILE A 290 17.34 0.77 -10.14
C ILE A 290 16.16 1.15 -9.23
N GLY A 291 15.41 0.19 -8.71
CA GLY A 291 14.30 0.42 -7.80
C GLY A 291 14.73 1.17 -6.54
N PHE A 292 15.89 0.82 -5.98
CA PHE A 292 16.48 1.49 -4.83
C PHE A 292 16.82 2.96 -5.13
N LEU A 293 17.51 3.23 -6.24
CA LEU A 293 17.93 4.59 -6.62
C LEU A 293 16.75 5.48 -7.00
N LEU A 294 15.68 4.91 -7.55
CA LEU A 294 14.47 5.63 -7.95
C LEU A 294 13.84 6.39 -6.77
N ILE A 295 13.93 5.85 -5.54
CA ILE A 295 13.51 6.53 -4.31
C ILE A 295 14.28 7.83 -4.07
N PHE A 296 15.60 7.81 -4.24
CA PHE A 296 16.44 8.99 -4.01
C PHE A 296 16.20 10.07 -5.07
N ILE A 297 15.86 9.66 -6.30
CA ILE A 297 15.44 10.58 -7.36
C ILE A 297 14.13 11.27 -6.96
N PHE A 298 13.14 10.53 -6.43
CA PHE A 298 11.88 11.11 -5.96
C PHE A 298 12.10 12.14 -4.83
N ASP A 299 12.96 11.84 -3.87
CA ASP A 299 13.27 12.74 -2.76
C ASP A 299 14.01 14.00 -3.25
N PHE A 300 15.03 13.84 -4.10
CA PHE A 300 15.80 14.96 -4.66
C PHE A 300 14.92 15.92 -5.48
N ILE A 301 14.05 15.38 -6.34
CA ILE A 301 13.11 16.19 -7.13
C ILE A 301 12.13 16.91 -6.20
N SER A 302 11.60 16.23 -5.18
CA SER A 302 10.63 16.84 -4.26
C SER A 302 11.23 17.96 -3.40
N VAL A 303 12.51 17.89 -3.04
CA VAL A 303 13.22 18.94 -2.30
C VAL A 303 13.50 20.15 -3.20
N LYS A 304 13.93 19.91 -4.44
CA LYS A 304 14.25 20.97 -5.41
C LYS A 304 13.02 21.78 -5.82
N THR A 305 11.85 21.14 -5.97
CA THR A 305 10.60 21.86 -6.24
C THR A 305 10.22 22.78 -5.09
N LYS A 306 10.36 22.34 -3.83
CA LYS A 306 10.10 23.18 -2.66
C LYS A 306 11.08 24.36 -2.54
N SER A 307 12.36 24.17 -2.88
CA SER A 307 13.34 25.26 -2.83
C SER A 307 13.06 26.34 -3.87
N LEU A 308 12.66 25.95 -5.10
CA LEU A 308 12.35 26.87 -6.20
C LEU A 308 11.08 27.68 -5.94
N GLU A 309 10.10 27.10 -5.23
CA GLU A 309 8.87 27.81 -4.83
C GLU A 309 9.06 28.77 -3.64
N SER A 310 10.16 28.63 -2.90
CA SER A 310 10.50 29.47 -1.73
C SER A 310 11.45 30.63 -2.04
N SER A 311 11.89 30.76 -3.29
CA SER A 311 12.80 31.78 -3.84
C SER A 311 12.11 32.64 -4.87
#